data_AF-A0A259HJJ1-F1
#
_entry.id   AF-A0A259HJJ1-F1
#
_cell.length_a   1.000
_cell.length_b   1.000
_cell.length_c   1.000
_cell.angle_alpha   90.00
_cell.angle_beta   90.00
_cell.angle_gamma   90.00
#
_symmetry.space_group_name_H-M   'P 1'
#
loop_
_entity.id
_entity.type
_entity.pdbx_description
1 polymer ?
#
loop_
_entity_poly.entity_id
_entity_poly.type
_entity_poly.pdbx_seq_one_letter_code
_entity_poly.pdbx_strand_id
1 'polypeptide(L)'
;MAKKQFIQRDISWLSFNARVLQEANDPDVSLKLRIKFLGIFSNNMDEFFRVRVATLKRMLEYAEKNKKTNFHLEEAPQEILDQIQTTVLKQQGEFNRIWEG
;
A
#
# COMPACT_ATOMS: atom_id res chain seq x y z
N MET A 1 -2.97 31.02 -1.66
CA MET A 1 -1.83 30.14 -1.28
C MET A 1 -2.19 28.73 -1.70
N ALA A 2 -1.38 28.07 -2.53
CA ALA A 2 -1.67 26.69 -2.94
C ALA A 2 -1.61 25.77 -1.71
N LYS A 3 -2.71 25.09 -1.41
CA LYS A 3 -2.79 24.11 -0.31
C LYS A 3 -1.81 22.99 -0.65
N LYS A 4 -0.72 22.86 0.11
CA LYS A 4 0.24 21.78 -0.05
C LYS A 4 -0.51 20.46 0.15
N GLN A 5 -0.77 19.72 -0.93
CA GLN A 5 -1.37 18.40 -0.84
C GLN A 5 -0.33 17.48 -0.22
N PHE A 6 -0.54 17.13 1.04
CA PHE A 6 0.24 16.08 1.68
C PHE A 6 -0.29 14.74 1.17
N ILE A 7 0.58 13.95 0.57
CA ILE A 7 0.26 12.57 0.20
C ILE A 7 0.40 11.73 1.45
N GLN A 8 -0.60 10.91 1.72
CA GLN A 8 -0.58 9.97 2.85
C GLN A 8 0.65 9.06 2.76
N ARG A 9 1.27 8.80 3.92
CA ARG A 9 2.53 8.04 3.98
C ARG A 9 2.38 6.64 3.36
N ASP A 10 1.28 5.96 3.66
CA ASP A 10 1.03 4.59 3.18
C ASP A 10 0.79 4.54 1.67
N ILE A 11 0.08 5.54 1.13
CA ILE A 11 -0.13 5.68 -0.32
C ILE A 11 1.19 5.98 -1.04
N SER A 12 2.04 6.79 -0.42
CA SER A 12 3.39 7.07 -0.93
C SER A 12 4.25 5.80 -0.94
N TRP A 13 4.14 4.98 0.12
CA TRP A 13 4.84 3.70 0.22
C TRP A 13 4.35 2.70 -0.85
N LEU A 14 3.03 2.58 -1.05
CA LEU A 14 2.47 1.73 -2.10
C LEU A 14 2.92 2.18 -3.50
N SER A 15 3.04 3.49 -3.72
CA SER A 15 3.57 4.06 -4.97
C SER A 15 5.06 3.76 -5.16
N PHE A 16 5.83 3.69 -4.09
CA PHE A 16 7.21 3.18 -4.14
C PHE A 16 7.24 1.70 -4.52
N ASN A 17 6.42 0.86 -3.88
CA ASN A 17 6.39 -0.57 -4.21
C ASN A 17 5.91 -0.83 -5.64
N ALA A 18 5.02 0.01 -6.18
CA ALA A 18 4.61 -0.04 -7.59
C ALA A 18 5.78 0.12 -8.57
N ARG A 19 6.82 0.89 -8.23
CA ARG A 19 8.02 1.02 -9.07
C ARG A 19 8.81 -0.29 -9.15
N VAL A 20 8.76 -1.13 -8.11
CA VAL A 20 9.35 -2.48 -8.16
C VAL A 20 8.63 -3.36 -9.18
N LEU A 21 7.30 -3.23 -9.32
CA LEU A 21 6.56 -3.91 -10.39
C LEU A 21 6.91 -3.38 -11.78
N GLN A 22 7.23 -2.09 -11.91
CA GLN A 22 7.68 -1.53 -13.19
C GLN A 22 8.97 -2.21 -13.66
N GLU A 23 9.96 -2.38 -12.77
CA GLU A 23 11.18 -3.12 -13.06
C GLU A 23 10.93 -4.60 -13.41
N ALA A 24 9.87 -5.21 -12.85
CA ALA A 24 9.46 -6.57 -13.20
C ALA A 24 8.79 -6.67 -14.58
N ASN A 25 8.21 -5.57 -15.08
CA ASN A 25 7.54 -5.51 -16.39
C ASN A 25 8.43 -4.97 -17.51
N ASP A 26 9.60 -4.42 -17.19
CA ASP A 26 10.50 -3.81 -18.17
C ASP A 26 11.14 -4.87 -19.09
N PRO A 27 10.91 -4.84 -20.42
CA PRO A 27 11.52 -5.78 -21.35
C PRO A 27 13.05 -5.66 -21.47
N ASP A 28 13.63 -4.52 -21.10
CA ASP A 28 15.09 -4.31 -21.11
C ASP A 28 15.78 -4.99 -19.90
N VAL A 29 15.00 -5.39 -18.89
CA VAL A 29 15.47 -6.14 -17.72
C VAL A 29 15.47 -7.63 -18.03
N SER A 30 16.59 -8.32 -17.78
CA SER A 30 16.68 -9.77 -17.99
C SER A 30 15.58 -10.54 -17.24
N LEU A 31 15.06 -11.61 -17.84
CA LEU A 31 13.97 -12.42 -17.25
C LEU A 31 14.25 -12.86 -15.79
N LYS A 32 15.49 -13.24 -15.50
CA LYS A 32 15.92 -13.62 -14.14
C LYS A 32 15.75 -12.47 -13.13
N LEU A 33 16.09 -11.25 -13.53
CA LEU A 33 15.94 -10.08 -12.69
C LEU A 33 14.46 -9.68 -12.55
N ARG A 34 13.66 -9.79 -13.61
CA ARG A 34 12.21 -9.56 -13.55
C ARG A 34 11.52 -10.47 -12.53
N ILE A 35 11.84 -11.78 -12.53
CA ILE A 35 11.34 -12.73 -11.51
C ILE A 35 11.82 -12.33 -10.10
N LYS A 36 13.06 -11.87 -9.96
CA LYS A 36 13.57 -11.38 -8.67
C LYS A 36 12.80 -10.13 -8.20
N PHE A 37 12.47 -9.20 -9.08
CA PHE A 37 11.67 -8.03 -8.76
C PHE A 37 10.25 -8.39 -8.33
N LEU A 38 9.61 -9.39 -8.95
CA LEU A 38 8.33 -9.93 -8.47
C LEU A 38 8.46 -10.46 -7.03
N GLY A 39 9.52 -11.23 -6.73
CA GLY A 39 9.79 -11.71 -5.38
C GLY A 39 10.01 -10.58 -4.36
N ILE A 40 10.75 -9.53 -4.76
CA ILE A 40 10.99 -8.34 -3.93
C ILE A 40 9.66 -7.60 -3.68
N PHE A 41 8.85 -7.41 -4.71
CA PHE A 41 7.54 -6.77 -4.59
C PHE A 41 6.65 -7.49 -3.58
N SER A 42 6.55 -8.82 -3.69
CA SER A 42 5.74 -9.65 -2.78
C SER A 42 6.25 -9.57 -1.34
N ASN A 43 7.55 -9.71 -1.11
CA ASN A 43 8.13 -9.60 0.23
C ASN A 43 7.90 -8.22 0.86
N ASN A 44 8.01 -7.15 0.06
CA ASN A 44 7.69 -5.80 0.52
C ASN A 44 6.21 -5.68 0.88
N MET A 45 5.32 -6.21 0.06
CA MET A 45 3.87 -6.16 0.31
C MET A 45 3.50 -6.90 1.60
N ASP A 46 4.10 -8.06 1.87
CA ASP A 46 3.92 -8.80 3.11
C ASP A 46 4.35 -7.98 4.34
N GLU A 47 5.51 -7.32 4.26
CA GLU A 47 6.00 -6.47 5.34
C GLU A 47 5.09 -5.24 5.55
N PHE A 48 4.59 -4.64 4.47
CA PHE A 48 3.60 -3.57 4.56
C PHE A 48 2.35 -4.02 5.30
N PHE A 49 1.78 -5.18 4.96
CA PHE A 49 0.63 -5.72 5.70
C PHE A 49 0.96 -6.06 7.14
N ARG A 50 2.14 -6.63 7.43
CA ARG A 50 2.56 -6.96 8.79
C ARG A 50 2.59 -5.72 9.69
N VAL A 51 3.22 -4.64 9.22
CA VAL A 51 3.31 -3.37 9.97
C VAL A 51 1.96 -2.65 10.00
N ARG A 52 1.23 -2.65 8.88
CA ARG A 52 -0.02 -1.89 8.76
C ARG A 52 -1.18 -2.54 9.48
N VAL A 53 -1.34 -3.86 9.43
CA VAL A 53 -2.40 -4.58 10.16
C VAL A 53 -2.28 -4.37 11.67
N ALA A 54 -1.06 -4.38 12.22
CA ALA A 54 -0.84 -4.08 13.64
C ALA A 54 -1.25 -2.65 13.99
N THR A 55 -0.94 -1.69 13.13
CA THR A 55 -1.33 -0.27 13.29
C THR A 55 -2.84 -0.08 13.20
N LEU A 56 -3.49 -0.71 12.22
CA LEU A 56 -4.93 -0.63 12.00
C LEU A 56 -5.73 -1.25 13.15
N LYS A 57 -5.31 -2.41 13.67
CA LYS A 57 -5.93 -3.02 14.86
C LYS A 57 -5.86 -2.08 16.06
N ARG A 58 -4.70 -1.46 16.31
CA ARG A 58 -4.53 -0.47 17.40
C ARG A 58 -5.41 0.77 17.20
N MET A 59 -5.52 1.28 15.97
CA MET A 59 -6.38 2.42 15.66
C MET A 59 -7.86 2.11 15.87
N LEU A 60 -8.33 0.93 15.46
CA LEU A 60 -9.70 0.48 15.69
C LEU A 60 -9.99 0.30 17.19
N GLU A 61 -9.10 -0.39 17.92
CA GLU A 61 -9.22 -0.55 19.38
C GLU A 61 -9.26 0.81 20.10
N TYR A 62 -8.42 1.77 19.66
CA TYR A 62 -8.42 3.13 20.21
C TYR A 62 -9.71 3.88 19.88
N ALA A 63 -10.20 3.80 18.64
CA ALA A 63 -11.44 4.42 18.23
C ALA A 63 -12.65 3.87 19.00
N GLU A 64 -12.72 2.55 19.21
CA GLU A 64 -13.76 1.91 20.02
C GLU A 64 -13.74 2.36 21.48
N LYS A 65 -12.55 2.47 22.08
CA LYS A 65 -12.39 2.98 23.46
C LYS A 65 -12.76 4.46 23.59
N ASN A 66 -12.52 5.26 22.55
CA ASN A 66 -12.73 6.72 22.56
C ASN A 66 -14.05 7.18 21.90
N LYS A 67 -14.92 6.26 21.47
CA LYS A 67 -16.31 6.58 21.05
C LYS A 67 -17.12 7.29 22.14
N LYS A 68 -16.73 7.18 23.42
CA LYS A 68 -17.39 7.85 24.55
C LYS A 68 -16.99 9.31 24.76
N THR A 69 -15.99 9.84 24.05
CA THR A 69 -15.40 11.17 24.32
C THR A 69 -15.50 12.20 23.19
N ASN A 70 -16.35 11.99 22.16
CA ASN A 70 -16.50 12.91 21.02
C ASN A 70 -15.15 13.27 20.36
N PHE A 71 -14.25 12.29 20.19
CA PHE A 71 -12.98 12.51 19.54
C PHE A 71 -13.16 12.55 18.01
N HIS A 72 -13.11 13.73 17.42
CA HIS A 72 -13.06 13.90 15.96
C HIS A 72 -11.63 13.64 15.49
N LEU A 73 -11.39 12.52 14.81
CA LEU A 73 -10.17 12.30 14.04
C LEU A 73 -10.18 13.27 12.84
N GLU A 74 -9.12 14.05 12.66
CA GLU A 74 -8.97 15.02 11.55
C GLU A 74 -8.93 14.35 10.15
N GLU A 75 -8.65 13.05 10.10
CA GLU A 75 -8.62 12.25 8.88
C GLU A 75 -9.42 10.96 9.10
N ALA A 76 -10.36 10.67 8.20
CA ALA A 76 -11.19 9.47 8.29
C ALA A 76 -10.31 8.22 8.01
N PRO A 77 -9.97 7.40 9.03
CA PRO A 77 -9.06 6.26 8.83
C PRO A 77 -9.62 5.25 7.83
N GLN A 78 -10.95 5.22 7.68
CA GLN A 78 -11.66 4.40 6.70
C GLN A 78 -11.34 4.80 5.26
N GLU A 79 -11.27 6.10 4.94
CA GLU A 79 -10.96 6.55 3.57
C GLU A 79 -9.55 6.14 3.16
N ILE A 80 -8.59 6.21 4.09
CA ILE A 80 -7.21 5.77 3.85
C ILE A 80 -7.16 4.25 3.63
N LEU A 81 -7.92 3.50 4.42
CA LEU A 81 -8.06 2.04 4.26
C LEU A 81 -8.61 1.67 2.89
N ASP A 82 -9.67 2.35 2.45
CA ASP A 82 -10.33 2.09 1.17
C ASP A 82 -9.37 2.41 0.00
N GLN A 83 -8.59 3.50 0.11
CA GLN A 83 -7.55 3.84 -0.86
C GLN A 83 -6.42 2.80 -0.91
N ILE A 84 -5.95 2.32 0.25
CA ILE A 84 -4.95 1.25 0.33
C ILE A 84 -5.49 0.00 -0.34
N GLN A 85 -6.70 -0.46 0.01
CA GLN A 85 -7.30 -1.66 -0.55
C GLN A 85 -7.44 -1.55 -2.07
N THR A 86 -7.97 -0.43 -2.56
CA THR A 86 -8.12 -0.17 -4.00
C THR A 86 -6.77 -0.22 -4.72
N THR A 87 -5.73 0.36 -4.13
CA THR A 87 -4.38 0.40 -4.72
C THR A 87 -3.74 -0.98 -4.75
N VAL A 88 -3.84 -1.74 -3.66
CA VAL A 88 -3.30 -3.11 -3.58
C VAL A 88 -3.96 -4.03 -4.59
N LEU A 89 -5.29 -3.97 -4.74
CA LEU A 89 -6.01 -4.80 -5.72
C LEU A 89 -5.54 -4.52 -7.15
N LYS A 90 -5.31 -3.25 -7.49
CA LYS A 90 -4.74 -2.87 -8.80
C LYS A 90 -3.34 -3.43 -9.00
N GLN A 91 -2.47 -3.30 -8.00
CA GLN A 91 -1.11 -3.82 -8.07
C GLN A 91 -1.07 -5.35 -8.16
N GLN A 92 -2.00 -6.05 -7.49
CA GLN A 92 -2.11 -7.50 -7.58
C GLN A 92 -2.54 -7.95 -8.99
N GLY A 93 -3.48 -7.23 -9.62
CA GLY A 93 -3.85 -7.49 -11.00
C GLY A 93 -2.67 -7.32 -11.96
N GLU A 94 -1.88 -6.26 -11.76
CA GLU A 94 -0.68 -6.00 -12.55
C GLU A 94 0.41 -7.06 -12.32
N PHE A 95 0.63 -7.48 -11.07
CA PHE A 95 1.54 -8.59 -10.76
C PHE A 95 1.16 -9.85 -11.54
N ASN A 96 -0.12 -10.23 -11.53
CA ASN A 96 -0.58 -11.43 -12.23
C ASN A 96 -0.38 -11.30 -13.74
N ARG A 97 -0.69 -10.12 -14.32
CA ARG A 97 -0.45 -9.83 -15.74
C ARG A 97 1.02 -9.99 -16.12
N ILE A 98 1.95 -9.53 -15.27
CA ILE A 98 3.41 -9.65 -15.51
C ILE A 98 3.87 -11.10 -15.35
N TRP A 99 3.25 -11.87 -14.45
CA TRP A 99 3.59 -13.27 -14.22
C TRP A 99 3.10 -14.21 -15.33
N GLU A 100 1.93 -13.93 -15.90
CA GLU A 100 1.30 -14.74 -16.94
C GLU A 100 1.82 -14.44 -18.36
N GLY A 101 2.44 -13.26 -18.57
CA GLY A 101 3.01 -12.82 -19.85
C GLY A 101 4.47 -13.21 -20.06
#